data_AF-A0A7X5E2V3-F1
#
_entry.id   AF-A0A7X5E2V3-F1
#
_cell.length_a   1.000
_cell.length_b   1.000
_cell.length_c   1.000
_cell.angle_alpha   90.00
_cell.angle_beta   90.00
_cell.angle_gamma   90.00
#
_symmetry.space_group_name_H-M   'P 1'
#
loop_
_entity.id
_entity.type
_entity.pdbx_description
1 polymer ?
#
loop_
_entity_poly.entity_id
_entity_poly.type
_entity_poly.pdbx_seq_one_letter_code
_entity_poly.pdbx_strand_id
1 'polypeptide(L)'
;MNTKQALEELAKHLQKHHKFYFDPDFQEELVQLLADLTGHEHKFFALLEKQFAFVASLNRQVNLADSNEILKHGDNPPIYSLHLQQNNFNIRFLMCFSEEGIPCFLCAFYERSGKRKTDYTKRAETAKERFLRRK
;
A
#
# COMPACT_ATOMS: atom_id res chain seq x y z
N MET A 1 -16.88 -12.86 4.17
CA MET A 1 -15.99 -13.45 5.21
C MET A 1 -16.33 -12.75 6.52
N ASN A 2 -16.16 -13.37 7.69
CA ASN A 2 -16.38 -12.61 8.94
C ASN A 2 -15.12 -11.78 9.30
N THR A 3 -15.27 -10.76 10.13
CA THR A 3 -14.17 -9.83 10.48
C THR A 3 -12.94 -10.54 11.02
N LYS A 4 -13.13 -11.55 11.89
CA LYS A 4 -12.01 -12.30 12.49
C LYS A 4 -11.22 -13.04 11.41
N GLN A 5 -11.90 -13.76 10.52
CA GLN A 5 -11.27 -14.45 9.39
C GLN A 5 -10.52 -13.49 8.48
N ALA A 6 -11.08 -12.28 8.26
CA ALA A 6 -10.46 -11.27 7.42
C ALA A 6 -9.14 -10.77 8.02
N LEU A 7 -9.13 -10.50 9.32
CA LEU A 7 -7.92 -10.07 10.02
C LEU A 7 -6.86 -11.16 10.07
N GLU A 8 -7.26 -12.42 10.28
CA GLU A 8 -6.35 -13.57 10.23
C GLU A 8 -5.72 -13.72 8.84
N GLU A 9 -6.51 -13.57 7.77
CA GLU A 9 -6.02 -13.68 6.41
C GLU A 9 -5.09 -12.51 6.05
N LEU A 10 -5.43 -11.28 6.45
CA LEU A 10 -4.57 -10.12 6.30
C LEU A 10 -3.21 -10.36 6.98
N ALA A 11 -3.22 -10.85 8.22
CA ALA A 11 -2.00 -11.15 8.96
C ALA A 11 -1.13 -12.20 8.23
N LYS A 12 -1.73 -13.25 7.65
CA LYS A 12 -0.99 -14.23 6.83
C LYS A 12 -0.33 -13.60 5.62
N HIS A 13 -1.04 -12.72 4.89
CA HIS A 13 -0.45 -12.02 3.74
C HIS A 13 0.75 -11.16 4.17
N LEU A 14 0.63 -10.39 5.26
CA LEU A 14 1.75 -9.58 5.75
C LEU A 14 2.93 -10.46 6.22
N GLN A 15 2.66 -11.54 6.96
CA GLN A 15 3.70 -12.46 7.45
C GLN A 15 4.42 -13.20 6.33
N LYS A 16 3.72 -13.58 5.25
CA LYS A 16 4.33 -14.20 4.07
C LYS A 16 5.44 -13.33 3.49
N HIS A 17 5.28 -12.02 3.58
CA HIS A 17 6.25 -11.02 3.14
C HIS A 17 7.11 -10.48 4.29
N HIS A 18 7.63 -11.36 5.16
CA HIS A 18 8.47 -11.03 6.32
C HIS A 18 9.73 -10.18 6.02
N LYS A 19 10.17 -10.10 4.76
CA LYS A 19 11.28 -9.22 4.33
C LYS A 19 10.84 -7.79 4.09
N PHE A 20 9.55 -7.53 3.98
CA PHE A 20 9.01 -6.18 3.81
C PHE A 20 8.86 -5.53 5.17
N TYR A 21 9.07 -4.22 5.21
CA TYR A 21 8.69 -3.42 6.36
C TYR A 21 7.28 -2.89 6.16
N PHE A 22 6.40 -3.16 7.13
CA PHE A 22 5.04 -2.61 7.19
C PHE A 22 4.98 -1.66 8.38
N ASP A 23 4.90 -0.36 8.10
CA ASP A 23 4.76 0.64 9.14
C ASP A 23 3.51 0.38 10.02
N PRO A 24 3.55 0.59 11.35
CA PRO A 24 2.40 0.31 12.21
C PRO A 24 1.11 1.04 11.79
N ASP A 25 1.20 2.32 11.39
CA ASP A 25 0.01 3.07 10.96
C ASP A 25 -0.50 2.55 9.61
N PHE A 26 0.39 2.06 8.73
CA PHE A 26 -0.02 1.39 7.50
C PHE A 26 -0.85 0.14 7.80
N GLN A 27 -0.46 -0.64 8.82
CA GLN A 27 -1.22 -1.83 9.23
C GLN A 27 -2.58 -1.44 9.83
N GLU A 28 -2.63 -0.39 10.66
CA GLU A 28 -3.90 0.13 11.19
C GLU A 28 -4.82 0.65 10.07
N GLU A 29 -4.28 1.37 9.10
CA GLU A 29 -4.99 1.84 7.91
C GLU A 29 -5.53 0.65 7.09
N LEU A 30 -4.76 -0.41 6.92
CA LEU A 30 -5.22 -1.64 6.27
C LEU A 30 -6.38 -2.31 7.01
N VAL A 31 -6.33 -2.36 8.34
CA VAL A 31 -7.43 -2.89 9.17
C VAL A 31 -8.70 -2.05 8.99
N GLN A 32 -8.57 -0.72 8.97
CA GLN A 32 -9.69 0.19 8.74
C GLN A 32 -10.29 0.01 7.33
N LEU A 33 -9.44 -0.02 6.31
CA LEU A 33 -9.87 -0.26 4.92
C LEU A 33 -10.59 -1.60 4.80
N LEU A 34 -10.08 -2.66 5.43
CA LEU A 34 -10.68 -3.99 5.39
C LEU A 34 -12.07 -4.03 6.02
N ALA A 35 -12.31 -3.26 7.09
CA ALA A 35 -13.63 -3.15 7.70
C ALA A 35 -14.67 -2.58 6.72
N ASP A 36 -14.26 -1.62 5.88
CA ASP A 36 -15.12 -1.00 4.86
C ASP A 36 -15.35 -1.91 3.63
N LEU A 37 -14.56 -2.99 3.48
CA LEU A 37 -14.58 -3.89 2.32
C LEU A 37 -15.45 -5.14 2.51
N THR A 38 -16.45 -5.07 3.39
CA THR A 38 -17.32 -6.21 3.71
C THR A 38 -17.95 -6.81 2.44
N GLY A 39 -17.73 -8.12 2.21
CA GLY A 39 -18.19 -8.84 1.01
C GLY A 39 -17.28 -8.72 -0.22
N HIS A 40 -16.21 -7.93 -0.15
CA HIS A 40 -15.24 -7.71 -1.22
C HIS A 40 -13.79 -8.06 -0.83
N GLU A 41 -13.61 -8.65 0.34
CA GLU A 41 -12.30 -8.91 0.94
C GLU A 41 -11.45 -9.86 0.08
N HIS A 42 -12.07 -10.87 -0.53
CA HIS A 42 -11.37 -11.81 -1.42
C HIS A 42 -10.74 -11.11 -2.64
N LYS A 43 -11.43 -10.12 -3.21
CA LYS A 43 -10.90 -9.33 -4.34
C LYS A 43 -9.77 -8.42 -3.88
N PHE A 44 -9.93 -7.83 -2.69
CA PHE A 44 -8.89 -7.03 -2.07
C PHE A 44 -7.63 -7.86 -1.84
N PHE A 45 -7.72 -9.05 -1.24
CA PHE A 45 -6.57 -9.92 -1.00
C PHE A 45 -5.91 -10.41 -2.30
N ALA A 46 -6.68 -10.73 -3.33
CA ALA A 46 -6.11 -11.07 -4.63
C ALA A 46 -5.26 -9.91 -5.21
N LEU A 47 -5.73 -8.66 -5.08
CA LEU A 47 -4.98 -7.49 -5.51
C LEU A 47 -3.79 -7.17 -4.58
N LEU A 48 -3.95 -7.35 -3.28
CA LEU A 48 -2.88 -7.20 -2.29
C LEU A 48 -1.70 -8.12 -2.64
N GLU A 49 -1.99 -9.41 -2.85
CA GLU A 49 -0.99 -10.41 -3.23
C GLU A 49 -0.36 -10.08 -4.59
N LYS A 50 -1.15 -9.65 -5.57
CA LYS A 50 -0.65 -9.21 -6.89
C LYS A 50 0.34 -8.06 -6.74
N GLN A 51 0.01 -7.04 -5.94
CA GLN A 51 0.89 -5.89 -5.73
C GLN A 51 2.16 -6.28 -4.97
N PHE A 52 2.07 -7.14 -3.96
CA PHE A 52 3.26 -7.67 -3.28
C PHE A 52 4.16 -8.50 -4.20
N ALA A 53 3.58 -9.30 -5.10
CA ALA A 53 4.32 -10.04 -6.11
C ALA A 53 5.02 -9.11 -7.12
N PHE A 54 4.38 -8.01 -7.53
CA PHE A 54 5.03 -6.98 -8.35
C PHE A 54 6.20 -6.31 -7.63
N VAL A 55 6.03 -5.92 -6.36
CA VAL A 55 7.12 -5.35 -5.56
C VAL A 55 8.30 -6.33 -5.46
N ALA A 56 8.03 -7.60 -5.18
CA ALA A 56 9.07 -8.62 -5.05
C ALA A 56 9.82 -8.91 -6.36
N SER A 57 9.13 -8.86 -7.51
CA SER A 57 9.72 -9.21 -8.81
C SER A 57 10.38 -8.03 -9.52
N LEU A 58 9.75 -6.85 -9.47
CA LEU A 58 10.18 -5.67 -10.22
C LEU A 58 11.06 -4.73 -9.39
N ASN A 59 11.05 -4.85 -8.05
CA ASN A 59 11.79 -3.98 -7.15
C ASN A 59 11.52 -2.49 -7.49
N ARG A 60 12.58 -1.67 -7.63
CA ARG A 60 12.49 -0.24 -7.95
C ARG A 60 11.83 0.08 -9.30
N GLN A 61 11.46 -0.94 -10.09
CA GLN A 61 10.68 -0.80 -11.32
C GLN A 61 9.20 -1.13 -11.14
N VAL A 62 8.70 -1.26 -9.90
CA VAL A 62 7.29 -1.58 -9.61
C VAL A 62 6.30 -0.56 -10.20
N ASN A 63 6.75 0.65 -10.48
CA ASN A 63 5.99 1.67 -11.20
C ASN A 63 5.68 1.33 -12.66
N LEU A 64 6.31 0.30 -13.23
CA LEU A 64 6.03 -0.17 -14.59
C LEU A 64 4.90 -1.21 -14.63
N ALA A 65 4.46 -1.71 -13.46
CA ALA A 65 3.34 -2.63 -13.37
C ALA A 65 2.03 -1.90 -13.13
N ASP A 66 1.00 -2.34 -13.86
CA ASP A 66 -0.38 -1.89 -13.65
C ASP A 66 -0.50 -0.36 -13.75
N SER A 67 -1.27 0.26 -12.85
CA SER A 67 -1.41 1.72 -12.72
C SER A 67 -0.55 2.29 -11.57
N ASN A 68 0.56 1.62 -11.27
CA ASN A 68 1.52 2.09 -10.28
C ASN A 68 2.31 3.28 -10.83
N GLU A 69 2.78 4.17 -9.95
CA GLU A 69 3.52 5.36 -10.37
C GLU A 69 4.56 5.79 -9.35
N ILE A 70 5.50 6.62 -9.77
CA ILE A 70 6.42 7.34 -8.86
C ILE A 70 5.86 8.75 -8.64
N LEU A 71 5.69 9.15 -7.39
CA LEU A 71 5.18 10.47 -7.05
C LEU A 71 6.25 11.54 -7.25
N LYS A 72 5.90 12.61 -7.98
CA LYS A 72 6.80 13.74 -8.29
C LYS A 72 7.30 14.54 -7.08
N HIS A 73 6.69 14.38 -5.90
CA HIS A 73 7.07 15.13 -4.67
C HIS A 73 7.78 14.22 -3.65
N GLY A 74 7.98 12.95 -4.00
CA GLY A 74 8.76 11.99 -3.24
C GLY A 74 10.25 12.13 -3.51
N ASP A 75 10.82 13.32 -3.33
CA ASP A 75 12.27 13.48 -3.53
C ASP A 75 13.02 12.87 -2.34
N ASN A 76 13.73 11.78 -2.65
CA ASN A 76 14.66 10.95 -1.87
C ASN A 76 14.19 10.46 -0.47
N PRO A 77 13.87 9.16 -0.30
CA PRO A 77 13.77 8.14 -1.36
C PRO A 77 12.54 8.38 -2.25
N PRO A 78 12.58 7.94 -3.52
CA PRO A 78 11.40 7.92 -4.38
C PRO A 78 10.21 7.24 -3.71
N ILE A 79 9.07 7.92 -3.67
CA ILE A 79 7.81 7.35 -3.17
C ILE A 79 7.03 6.78 -4.36
N TYR A 80 6.66 5.51 -4.24
CA TYR A 80 5.83 4.78 -5.19
C TYR A 80 4.41 4.75 -4.69
N SER A 81 3.46 4.90 -5.61
CA SER A 81 2.02 4.79 -5.38
C SER A 81 1.52 3.52 -6.09
N LEU A 82 1.11 2.51 -5.30
CA LEU A 82 0.59 1.25 -5.83
C LEU A 82 -0.94 1.29 -5.87
N HIS A 83 -1.53 0.85 -6.98
CA HIS A 83 -2.97 0.96 -7.22
C HIS A 83 -3.71 -0.35 -6.98
N LEU A 84 -4.67 -0.34 -6.06
CA LEU A 84 -5.58 -1.45 -5.83
C LEU A 84 -7.00 -0.98 -6.16
N GLN A 85 -7.42 -1.21 -7.41
CA GLN A 85 -8.74 -0.78 -7.88
C GLN A 85 -9.63 -1.96 -8.29
N GLN A 86 -10.88 -1.89 -7.85
CA GLN A 86 -12.03 -2.65 -8.33
C GLN A 86 -13.24 -1.73 -8.44
N ASN A 87 -14.36 -2.22 -8.98
CA ASN A 87 -15.59 -1.43 -9.11
C ASN A 87 -16.07 -0.83 -7.78
N ASN A 88 -15.76 -1.47 -6.64
CA ASN A 88 -16.31 -1.12 -5.34
C ASN A 88 -15.27 -0.49 -4.39
N PHE A 89 -14.00 -0.40 -4.79
CA PHE A 89 -12.97 0.25 -4.01
C PHE A 89 -11.85 0.79 -4.89
N ASN A 90 -11.32 1.93 -4.49
CA ASN A 90 -10.17 2.57 -5.13
C ASN A 90 -9.14 2.90 -4.05
N ILE A 91 -8.14 2.05 -3.88
CA ILE A 91 -7.18 2.12 -2.78
C ILE A 91 -5.78 2.38 -3.34
N ARG A 92 -5.00 3.20 -2.63
CA ARG A 92 -3.60 3.47 -2.92
C ARG A 92 -2.73 3.10 -1.75
N PHE A 93 -1.60 2.46 -2.03
CA PHE A 93 -0.52 2.29 -1.07
C PHE A 93 0.64 3.20 -1.44
N LEU A 94 1.19 3.91 -0.45
CA LEU A 94 2.46 4.60 -0.59
C LEU A 94 3.56 3.75 0.03
N MET A 95 4.62 3.55 -0.74
CA MET A 95 5.78 2.78 -0.32
C MET A 95 7.08 3.37 -0.88
N CYS A 96 8.21 3.04 -0.28
CA CYS A 96 9.53 3.30 -0.85
C CYS A 96 10.45 2.11 -0.64
N PHE A 97 11.62 2.12 -1.27
CA PHE A 97 12.68 1.15 -1.00
C PHE A 97 13.70 1.79 -0.06
N SER A 98 14.18 1.06 0.94
CA SER A 98 15.35 1.48 1.73
C SER A 98 16.62 1.49 0.87
N GLU A 99 17.72 1.97 1.46
CA GLU A 99 19.03 1.93 0.82
C GLU A 99 19.43 0.49 0.45
N GLU A 100 19.14 -0.47 1.33
CA GLU A 100 19.35 -1.92 1.13
C GLU A 100 18.32 -2.55 0.17
N GLY A 101 17.38 -1.77 -0.35
CA GLY A 101 16.34 -2.27 -1.25
C GLY A 101 15.18 -2.99 -0.55
N ILE A 102 15.02 -2.82 0.77
CA ILE A 102 13.88 -3.38 1.50
C ILE A 102 12.63 -2.56 1.15
N PRO A 103 11.52 -3.19 0.70
CA PRO A 103 10.26 -2.49 0.51
C PRO A 103 9.67 -2.04 1.85
N CYS A 104 9.34 -0.76 1.95
CA CYS A 104 8.74 -0.14 3.11
C CYS A 104 7.35 0.37 2.73
N PHE A 105 6.30 -0.25 3.24
CA PHE A 105 4.91 0.19 3.09
C PHE A 105 4.55 1.17 4.19
N LEU A 106 4.05 2.35 3.80
CA LEU A 106 4.03 3.52 4.66
C LEU A 106 2.63 4.08 4.85
N CYS A 107 1.80 4.13 3.80
CA CYS A 107 0.42 4.61 3.90
C CYS A 107 -0.53 3.76 3.07
N ALA A 108 -1.76 3.56 3.54
CA ALA A 108 -2.87 2.98 2.80
C ALA A 108 -4.11 3.87 2.93
N PHE A 109 -4.77 4.19 1.81
CA PHE A 109 -5.97 5.02 1.84
C PHE A 109 -6.84 4.85 0.60
N TYR A 110 -8.12 5.22 0.72
CA TYR A 110 -9.00 5.41 -0.43
C TYR A 110 -8.57 6.60 -1.29
N GLU A 111 -8.33 6.39 -2.58
CA GLU A 111 -8.16 7.46 -3.55
C GLU A 111 -9.52 8.06 -3.90
N ARG A 112 -9.64 9.37 -3.73
CA ARG A 112 -10.88 10.09 -4.04
C ARG A 112 -11.04 10.18 -5.56
N SER A 113 -12.16 9.66 -6.05
CA SER A 113 -12.58 9.79 -7.45
C SER A 113 -13.32 11.12 -7.69
N GLY A 114 -13.23 11.67 -8.91
CA GLY A 114 -13.99 12.86 -9.34
C GLY A 114 -13.19 14.17 -9.37
N LYS A 115 -13.88 15.32 -9.41
CA LYS A 115 -13.26 16.66 -9.61
C LYS A 115 -12.24 17.07 -8.54
N ARG A 116 -12.21 16.39 -7.39
CA ARG A 116 -11.22 16.58 -6.33
C ARG A 116 -10.24 15.42 -6.33
N LYS A 117 -9.25 15.48 -7.24
CA LYS A 117 -8.13 14.55 -7.28
C LYS A 117 -7.47 14.50 -5.90
N THR A 118 -7.11 13.31 -5.41
CA THR A 118 -6.34 13.19 -4.17
C THR A 118 -5.09 14.05 -4.27
N ASP A 119 -4.93 14.95 -3.30
CA ASP A 119 -3.70 15.68 -3.12
C ASP A 119 -2.68 14.74 -2.45
N TYR A 120 -1.74 14.27 -3.27
CA TYR A 120 -0.67 13.38 -2.83
C TYR A 120 0.41 14.11 -2.02
N THR A 121 0.42 15.44 -1.97
CA THR A 121 1.48 16.22 -1.28
C THR A 121 1.55 15.85 0.19
N LYS A 122 0.42 15.97 0.91
CA LYS A 122 0.34 15.61 2.34
C LYS A 122 0.61 14.13 2.58
N ARG A 123 0.14 13.26 1.69
CA ARG A 123 0.34 11.81 1.83
C ARG A 123 1.80 11.42 1.60
N ALA A 124 2.48 12.06 0.66
CA ALA A 124 3.91 11.87 0.43
C ALA A 124 4.74 12.38 1.62
N GLU A 125 4.37 13.51 2.23
CA GLU A 125 5.00 14.00 3.47
C GLU A 125 4.83 13.00 4.61
N THR A 126 3.61 12.53 4.89
CA THR A 126 3.36 11.48 5.89
C THR A 126 4.16 10.22 5.60
N ALA A 127 4.23 9.77 4.35
CA ALA A 127 5.03 8.61 3.98
C ALA A 127 6.52 8.83 4.30
N LYS A 128 7.08 10.01 4.00
CA LYS A 128 8.47 10.35 4.34
C LYS A 128 8.71 10.33 5.85
N GLU A 129 7.83 10.93 6.65
CA GLU A 129 7.93 10.93 8.11
C GLU A 129 7.92 9.49 8.66
N ARG A 130 6.99 8.66 8.16
CA ARG A 130 6.88 7.25 8.54
C ARG A 130 8.12 6.43 8.13
N PHE A 131 8.74 6.75 7.00
CA PHE A 131 9.99 6.12 6.59
C PHE A 131 11.14 6.50 7.53
N LEU A 132 11.23 7.77 7.94
CA LEU A 132 12.29 8.27 8.81
C LEU A 132 12.21 7.72 10.26
N ARG A 133 11.00 7.41 10.75
CA ARG A 133 10.81 6.84 12.11
C ARG A 133 11.05 5.34 12.21
N ARG A 134 11.32 4.63 11.11
CA ARG A 134 11.61 3.17 11.07
C ARG A 134 12.85 2.75 11.89
N LYS A 135 13.58 3.71 12.47
CA LYS A 135 14.83 3.49 13.22
C LYS A 135 14.64 2.62 14.45
#